data_AF-A0A228RM73-F1
#
_entry.id   AF-A0A228RM73-F1
#
_cell.length_a   1.000
_cell.length_b   1.000
_cell.length_c   1.000
_cell.angle_alpha   90.00
_cell.angle_beta   90.00
_cell.angle_gamma   90.00
#
_symmetry.space_group_name_H-M   'P 1'
#
loop_
_entity.id
_entity.type
_entity.pdbx_description
1 polymer ?
#
loop_
_entity_poly.entity_id
_entity_poly.type
_entity_poly.pdbx_seq_one_letter_code
_entity_poly.pdbx_strand_id
1 'polypeptide(L)'
;MNTIGTRLREERLRLGLSQDEFAAVGGVLRRAQSNYEADERSPDAKYLSAVAELGVDVVYVLRGRRSASSEQGVDVDPGDDERYFIDCFRQLNETGKATLQSFIGSVLNQAVMLKTGTPQRAKRLPENRRAALDQRAAENVDRAMAEIERLRAERAAKDGKK
;
A
#
# COMPACT_ATOMS: atom_id res chain seq x y z
N MET A 1 -20.55 1.60 13.71
CA MET A 1 -19.72 2.81 13.50
C MET A 1 -18.41 2.37 12.86
N ASN A 2 -17.97 3.03 11.80
CA ASN A 2 -16.71 2.72 11.12
C ASN A 2 -15.57 3.51 11.80
N THR A 3 -14.95 2.90 12.81
CA THR A 3 -13.88 3.47 13.65
C THR A 3 -12.50 3.04 13.16
N ILE A 4 -11.44 3.52 13.80
CA ILE A 4 -10.07 3.11 13.48
C ILE A 4 -9.88 1.63 13.80
N GLY A 5 -10.37 1.17 14.95
CA GLY A 5 -10.30 -0.22 15.37
C GLY A 5 -11.00 -1.17 14.40
N THR A 6 -12.19 -0.81 13.92
CA THR A 6 -12.91 -1.64 12.93
C THR A 6 -12.14 -1.72 11.61
N ARG A 7 -11.53 -0.64 11.13
CA ARG A 7 -10.75 -0.66 9.87
C ARG A 7 -9.44 -1.42 10.00
N LEU A 8 -8.79 -1.32 11.15
CA LEU A 8 -7.59 -2.11 11.43
C LEU A 8 -7.92 -3.61 11.44
N ARG A 9 -9.06 -3.98 12.03
CA ARG A 9 -9.58 -5.35 11.99
C ARG A 9 -9.89 -5.81 10.56
N GLU A 10 -10.52 -4.97 9.76
CA GLU A 10 -10.81 -5.28 8.34
C GLU A 10 -9.54 -5.54 7.54
N GLU A 11 -8.50 -4.72 7.70
CA GLU A 11 -7.22 -4.93 7.01
C GLU A 11 -6.51 -6.19 7.48
N ARG A 12 -6.54 -6.50 8.79
CA ARG A 12 -6.03 -7.78 9.30
C ARG A 12 -6.76 -8.97 8.67
N LEU A 13 -8.08 -8.93 8.65
CA LEU A 13 -8.91 -10.00 8.08
C LEU A 13 -8.72 -10.13 6.56
N ARG A 14 -8.50 -9.01 5.85
CA ARG A 14 -8.16 -9.01 4.42
C ARG A 14 -6.87 -9.79 4.15
N LEU A 15 -5.90 -9.70 5.05
CA LEU A 15 -4.64 -10.44 4.98
C LEU A 15 -4.75 -11.88 5.52
N GLY A 16 -5.91 -12.31 6.02
CA GLY A 16 -6.13 -13.65 6.55
C GLY A 16 -5.46 -13.93 7.90
N LEU A 17 -4.99 -12.89 8.60
CA LEU A 17 -4.16 -13.05 9.79
C LEU A 17 -4.98 -13.13 11.09
N SER A 18 -4.49 -13.92 12.03
CA SER A 18 -4.98 -13.91 13.41
C SER A 18 -4.51 -12.67 14.17
N GLN A 19 -5.15 -12.39 15.32
CA GLN A 19 -4.74 -11.27 16.18
C GLN A 19 -3.33 -11.47 16.75
N ASP A 20 -2.90 -12.71 16.99
CA ASP A 20 -1.56 -13.03 17.49
C ASP A 20 -0.48 -12.75 16.46
N GLU A 21 -0.70 -13.17 15.22
CA GLU A 21 0.24 -12.99 14.11
C GLU A 21 0.38 -11.50 13.76
N PHE A 22 -0.74 -10.80 13.67
CA PHE A 22 -0.76 -9.39 13.35
C PHE A 22 -0.12 -8.53 14.47
N ALA A 23 -0.35 -8.89 15.73
CA ALA A 23 0.31 -8.27 16.88
C ALA A 23 1.83 -8.47 16.84
N ALA A 24 2.28 -9.69 16.48
CA ALA A 24 3.70 -10.01 16.40
C ALA A 24 4.43 -9.16 15.34
N VAL A 25 3.82 -8.96 14.17
CA VAL A 25 4.36 -8.05 13.12
C VAL A 25 4.48 -6.62 13.65
N GLY A 26 3.44 -6.14 14.36
CA GLY A 26 3.45 -4.83 15.01
C GLY A 26 4.39 -4.71 16.22
N GLY A 27 5.08 -5.79 16.62
CA GLY A 27 5.96 -5.81 17.79
C GLY A 27 5.22 -5.69 19.13
N VAL A 28 3.92 -6.01 19.15
CA VAL A 28 3.05 -5.88 20.32
C VAL A 28 2.47 -7.24 20.74
N LEU A 29 1.86 -7.27 21.94
CA LEU A 29 1.15 -8.44 22.43
C LEU A 29 -0.25 -8.52 21.83
N ARG A 30 -0.80 -9.74 21.72
CA ARG A 30 -2.19 -10.00 21.28
C ARG A 30 -3.22 -9.11 21.98
N ARG A 31 -3.07 -8.88 23.29
CA ARG A 31 -3.97 -8.00 24.06
C ARG A 31 -3.96 -6.57 23.52
N ALA A 32 -2.80 -6.03 23.14
CA ALA A 32 -2.73 -4.70 22.56
C ALA A 32 -3.51 -4.65 21.24
N GLN A 33 -3.40 -5.70 20.41
CA GLN A 33 -4.18 -5.80 19.17
C GLN A 33 -5.68 -5.87 19.42
N SER A 34 -6.13 -6.65 20.40
CA SER A 34 -7.56 -6.67 20.78
C SER A 34 -8.04 -5.29 21.23
N ASN A 35 -7.25 -4.58 22.04
CA ASN A 35 -7.60 -3.24 22.51
C ASN A 35 -7.63 -2.21 21.37
N TYR A 36 -6.77 -2.35 20.36
CA TYR A 36 -6.80 -1.52 19.15
C TYR A 36 -8.05 -1.78 18.33
N GLU A 37 -8.41 -3.04 18.10
CA GLU A 37 -9.61 -3.41 17.33
C GLU A 37 -10.94 -3.07 18.03
N ALA A 38 -10.92 -2.95 19.35
CA ALA A 38 -12.07 -2.54 20.17
C ALA A 38 -12.13 -1.02 20.42
N ASP A 39 -11.20 -0.24 19.84
CA ASP A 39 -11.04 1.21 20.07
C ASP A 39 -10.79 1.61 21.53
N GLU A 40 -10.40 0.66 22.40
CA GLU A 40 -10.02 0.94 23.79
C GLU A 40 -8.68 1.67 23.89
N ARG A 41 -7.82 1.49 22.88
CA ARG A 41 -6.54 2.18 22.74
C ARG A 41 -6.27 2.45 21.27
N SER A 42 -5.53 3.51 20.96
CA SER A 42 -5.07 3.77 19.60
C SER A 42 -3.70 3.11 19.33
N PRO A 43 -3.49 2.51 18.14
CA PRO A 43 -2.16 2.08 17.71
C PRO A 43 -1.24 3.29 17.55
N ASP A 44 0.05 3.11 17.83
CA ASP A 44 1.04 4.16 17.63
C ASP A 44 1.60 4.15 16.19
N ALA A 45 2.38 5.18 15.87
CA ALA A 45 2.97 5.30 14.53
C ALA A 45 3.96 4.17 14.20
N LYS A 46 4.69 3.64 15.20
CA LYS A 46 5.65 2.54 14.97
C LYS A 46 4.93 1.26 14.60
N TYR A 47 3.85 0.95 15.30
CA TYR A 47 2.95 -0.15 14.99
C TYR A 47 2.39 -0.01 13.57
N LEU A 48 1.86 1.17 13.22
CA LEU A 48 1.30 1.43 11.89
C LEU A 48 2.35 1.30 10.77
N SER A 49 3.56 1.78 10.99
CA SER A 49 4.68 1.60 10.04
C SER A 49 5.02 0.12 9.85
N ALA A 50 5.10 -0.67 10.93
CA ALA A 50 5.42 -2.09 10.84
C ALA A 50 4.36 -2.89 10.07
N VAL A 51 3.07 -2.63 10.33
CA VAL A 51 2.00 -3.32 9.58
C VAL A 51 1.83 -2.80 8.16
N ALA A 52 2.30 -1.59 7.83
CA ALA A 52 2.32 -1.09 6.45
C ALA A 52 3.22 -1.93 5.54
N GLU A 53 4.35 -2.43 6.05
CA GLU A 53 5.27 -3.32 5.31
C GLU A 53 4.59 -4.65 4.95
N LEU A 54 3.61 -5.08 5.75
CA LEU A 54 2.77 -6.26 5.51
C LEU A 54 1.72 -6.03 4.40
N GLY A 55 1.58 -4.79 3.91
CA GLY A 55 0.59 -4.40 2.91
C GLY A 55 -0.72 -3.89 3.49
N VAL A 56 -0.75 -3.46 4.76
CA VAL A 56 -1.91 -2.76 5.35
C VAL A 56 -2.05 -1.35 4.78
N ASP A 57 -3.25 -0.99 4.33
CA ASP A 57 -3.55 0.40 3.92
C ASP A 57 -3.74 1.29 5.18
N VAL A 58 -2.63 1.83 5.69
CA VAL A 58 -2.63 2.74 6.86
C VAL A 58 -3.47 3.99 6.60
N VAL A 59 -3.51 4.46 5.35
CA VAL A 59 -4.32 5.62 4.97
C VAL A 59 -5.80 5.32 5.11
N TYR A 60 -6.24 4.13 4.70
CA TYR A 60 -7.60 3.64 4.94
C TYR A 60 -7.90 3.54 6.43
N VAL A 61 -7.01 2.93 7.21
CA VAL A 61 -7.19 2.80 8.68
C VAL A 61 -7.42 4.16 9.33
N LEU A 62 -6.64 5.18 8.97
CA LEU A 62 -6.73 6.52 9.55
C LEU A 62 -7.92 7.34 9.02
N ARG A 63 -8.14 7.40 7.70
CA ARG A 63 -9.14 8.30 7.08
C ARG A 63 -10.49 7.66 6.78
N GLY A 64 -10.58 6.34 6.79
CA GLY A 64 -11.79 5.61 6.40
C GLY A 64 -12.14 5.66 4.92
N ARG A 65 -11.27 6.24 4.08
CA ARG A 65 -11.37 6.17 2.62
C ARG A 65 -10.15 5.43 2.10
N ARG A 66 -10.37 4.37 1.34
CA ARG A 66 -9.29 3.69 0.61
C ARG A 66 -8.68 4.71 -0.34
N SER A 67 -7.35 4.80 -0.32
CA SER A 67 -6.68 5.73 -1.22
C SER A 67 -6.87 5.24 -2.65
N ALA A 68 -7.36 6.09 -3.57
CA ALA A 68 -7.38 5.76 -5.00
C ALA A 68 -5.95 5.49 -5.53
N SER A 69 -4.95 6.01 -4.82
CA SER A 69 -3.52 5.74 -5.01
C SER A 69 -3.05 4.38 -4.49
N SER A 70 -3.80 3.66 -3.65
CA SER A 70 -3.51 2.24 -3.37
C SER A 70 -4.01 1.30 -4.47
N GLU A 71 -5.02 1.72 -5.25
CA GLU A 71 -5.42 1.05 -6.50
C GLU A 71 -4.49 1.41 -7.67
N GLN A 72 -3.74 2.50 -7.55
CA GLN A 72 -2.72 2.96 -8.50
C GLN A 72 -1.34 3.00 -7.84
N GLY A 73 -1.10 2.08 -6.91
CA GLY A 73 0.12 1.97 -6.12
C GLY A 73 1.20 1.29 -6.92
N VAL A 74 1.69 1.95 -7.95
CA VAL A 74 3.13 1.89 -8.20
C VAL A 74 3.63 3.23 -7.70
N ASP A 75 4.34 3.22 -6.57
CA ASP A 75 5.35 4.24 -6.32
C ASP A 75 6.42 4.06 -7.41
N VAL A 76 6.06 4.37 -8.67
CA VAL A 76 7.07 4.70 -9.67
C VAL A 76 7.54 6.03 -9.17
N ASP A 77 8.75 6.04 -8.62
CA ASP A 77 9.49 7.27 -8.52
C ASP A 77 9.39 7.97 -9.88
N PRO A 78 8.62 9.08 -10.02
CA PRO A 78 8.47 9.69 -11.32
C PRO A 78 9.88 10.04 -11.76
N GLY A 79 10.33 9.44 -12.87
CA GLY A 79 11.70 9.61 -13.34
C GLY A 79 12.02 11.10 -13.44
N ASP A 80 13.30 11.46 -13.40
CA ASP A 80 13.72 12.87 -13.38
C ASP A 80 13.06 13.71 -14.49
N ASP A 81 12.80 13.09 -15.65
CA ASP A 81 12.09 13.70 -16.78
C ASP A 81 10.63 14.09 -16.47
N GLU A 82 9.89 13.25 -15.75
CA GLU A 82 8.48 13.52 -15.39
C GLU A 82 8.39 14.60 -14.31
N ARG A 83 9.29 14.55 -13.33
CA ARG A 83 9.39 15.59 -12.29
C ARG A 83 9.72 16.95 -12.89
N TYR A 84 10.73 16.99 -13.75
CA TYR A 84 11.12 18.19 -14.47
C TYR A 84 9.96 18.75 -15.31
N PHE A 85 9.23 17.88 -16.02
CA PHE A 85 8.08 18.29 -16.82
C PHE A 85 6.97 18.92 -15.97
N ILE A 86 6.63 18.34 -14.81
CA ILE A 86 5.62 18.88 -13.89
C ILE A 86 6.05 20.26 -13.36
N ASP A 87 7.32 20.43 -13.02
CA ASP A 87 7.83 21.70 -12.52
C ASP A 87 7.85 22.78 -13.59
N CYS A 88 8.18 22.43 -14.84
CA CYS A 88 8.03 23.35 -15.98
C CYS A 88 6.56 23.73 -16.20
N PHE A 89 5.64 22.77 -16.15
CA PHE A 89 4.21 23.03 -16.35
C PHE A 89 3.62 23.97 -15.28
N ARG A 90 4.04 23.82 -14.02
CA ARG A 90 3.60 24.67 -12.91
C ARG A 90 4.03 26.13 -13.06
N GLN A 91 5.13 26.39 -13.78
CA GLN A 91 5.64 27.73 -14.03
C GLN A 91 4.95 28.45 -15.20
N LEU A 92 4.15 27.74 -16.02
CA LEU A 92 3.44 28.35 -17.14
C LEU A 92 2.23 29.17 -16.68
N ASN A 93 1.94 30.23 -17.43
CA ASN A 93 0.68 30.95 -17.33
C ASN A 93 -0.48 30.14 -17.98
N GLU A 94 -1.71 30.60 -17.80
CA GLU A 94 -2.90 29.87 -18.29
C GLU A 94 -2.89 29.65 -19.82
N THR A 95 -2.38 30.63 -20.58
CA THR A 95 -2.19 30.48 -22.03
C THR A 95 -1.19 29.37 -22.35
N GLY A 96 -0.03 29.34 -21.68
CA GLY A 96 1.00 28.31 -21.86
C GLY A 96 0.51 26.92 -21.49
N LYS A 97 -0.24 26.80 -20.38
CA LYS A 97 -0.87 25.53 -19.99
C LYS A 97 -1.86 25.03 -21.04
N ALA A 98 -2.72 25.91 -21.55
CA ALA A 98 -3.71 25.57 -22.58
C ALA A 98 -3.03 25.16 -23.89
N THR A 99 -1.99 25.88 -24.34
CA THR A 99 -1.22 25.50 -25.52
C THR A 99 -0.56 24.14 -25.36
N LEU A 100 0.05 23.87 -24.20
CA LEU A 100 0.67 22.56 -23.95
C LEU A 100 -0.37 21.45 -23.92
N GLN A 101 -1.54 21.68 -23.31
CA GLN A 101 -2.65 20.72 -23.32
C GLN A 101 -3.15 20.42 -24.73
N SER A 102 -3.32 21.44 -25.58
CA SER A 102 -3.70 21.25 -26.99
C SER A 102 -2.63 20.52 -27.78
N PHE A 103 -1.35 20.81 -27.54
CA PHE A 103 -0.23 20.13 -28.18
C PHE A 103 -0.19 18.65 -27.77
N ILE A 104 -0.25 18.35 -26.48
CA ILE A 104 -0.31 16.97 -25.97
C ILE A 104 -1.54 16.25 -26.54
N GLY A 105 -2.71 16.89 -26.53
CA GLY A 105 -3.92 16.33 -27.12
C GLY A 105 -3.78 16.02 -28.62
N SER A 106 -3.09 16.88 -29.37
CA SER A 106 -2.76 16.67 -30.79
C SER A 106 -1.81 15.49 -30.98
N VAL A 107 -0.74 15.42 -30.18
CA VAL A 107 0.23 14.31 -30.20
C VAL A 107 -0.43 12.98 -29.83
N LEU A 108 -1.33 12.96 -28.85
CA LEU A 108 -2.10 11.78 -28.46
C LEU A 108 -3.07 11.33 -29.56
N ASN A 109 -3.63 12.26 -30.33
CA ASN A 109 -4.53 11.95 -31.45
C ASN A 109 -3.78 11.51 -32.72
N GLN A 110 -2.52 11.93 -32.90
CA GLN A 110 -1.65 11.46 -33.96
C GLN A 110 -0.91 10.18 -33.52
N ALA A 111 -1.50 9.02 -33.83
CA ALA A 111 -1.04 7.69 -33.42
C ALA A 111 0.38 7.25 -33.89
N VAL A 112 1.18 8.15 -34.45
CA VAL A 112 2.51 7.90 -35.02
C VAL A 112 3.64 8.09 -33.98
N MET A 113 3.41 8.88 -32.92
CA MET A 113 4.42 9.23 -31.90
C MET A 113 4.17 8.57 -30.54
N LEU A 114 3.12 7.79 -30.43
CA LEU A 114 2.87 6.95 -29.25
C LEU A 114 3.75 5.72 -29.37
N LYS A 115 4.33 5.25 -28.26
CA LYS A 115 4.78 3.86 -28.19
C LYS A 115 3.60 3.00 -28.67
N THR A 116 3.75 2.29 -29.78
CA THR A 116 2.78 1.25 -30.20
C THR A 116 2.89 0.08 -29.22
N GLY A 117 2.49 0.30 -27.98
CA GLY A 117 1.95 -0.75 -27.14
C GLY A 117 0.52 -0.93 -27.59
N THR A 118 0.15 -2.17 -27.91
CA THR A 118 -1.24 -2.65 -27.91
C THR A 118 -2.13 -1.82 -26.97
N PRO A 119 -3.31 -1.36 -27.41
CA PRO A 119 -4.13 -0.43 -26.65
C PRO A 119 -4.50 -1.06 -25.31
N GLN A 120 -3.84 -0.67 -24.23
CA GLN A 120 -4.35 -0.93 -22.89
C GLN A 120 -5.43 0.12 -22.63
N ARG A 121 -6.63 -0.17 -23.12
CA ARG A 121 -7.92 0.32 -22.61
C ARG A 121 -7.73 0.61 -21.12
N ALA A 122 -7.96 1.85 -20.65
CA ALA A 122 -7.74 2.26 -19.26
C ALA A 122 -8.10 1.08 -18.37
N LYS A 123 -7.07 0.43 -17.81
CA LYS A 123 -7.21 -0.91 -17.25
C LYS A 123 -8.22 -0.72 -16.13
N ARG A 124 -9.49 -1.14 -16.33
CA ARG A 124 -10.33 -1.63 -15.24
C ARG A 124 -9.36 -2.42 -14.42
N LEU A 125 -9.05 -1.98 -13.20
CA LEU A 125 -7.97 -2.56 -12.41
C LEU A 125 -8.10 -4.07 -12.57
N PRO A 126 -7.21 -4.72 -13.36
CA PRO A 126 -7.52 -6.08 -13.75
C PRO A 126 -7.56 -6.86 -12.46
N GLU A 127 -8.45 -7.84 -12.35
CA GLU A 127 -8.42 -8.77 -11.21
C GLU A 127 -6.99 -9.26 -10.97
N ASN A 128 -6.15 -9.34 -12.01
CA ASN A 128 -4.72 -9.64 -11.94
C ASN A 128 -3.82 -8.58 -11.24
N ARG A 129 -4.14 -7.27 -11.23
CA ARG A 129 -3.36 -6.27 -10.44
C ARG A 129 -3.78 -6.27 -8.99
N ARG A 130 -5.08 -6.46 -8.73
CA ARG A 130 -5.58 -6.70 -7.37
C ARG A 130 -4.99 -7.99 -6.83
N ALA A 131 -5.00 -9.06 -7.63
CA ALA A 131 -4.33 -10.32 -7.34
C ALA A 131 -2.80 -10.18 -7.23
N ALA A 132 -2.14 -9.28 -7.97
CA ALA A 132 -0.70 -9.06 -7.83
C ALA A 132 -0.34 -8.27 -6.56
N LEU A 133 -1.18 -7.32 -6.14
CA LEU A 133 -1.06 -6.63 -4.86
C LEU A 133 -1.39 -7.58 -3.71
N ASP A 134 -2.44 -8.39 -3.86
CA ASP A 134 -2.78 -9.48 -2.94
C ASP A 134 -1.67 -10.54 -2.91
N GLN A 135 -1.00 -10.82 -4.03
CA GLN A 135 0.13 -11.74 -4.13
C GLN A 135 1.37 -11.18 -3.43
N ARG A 136 1.71 -9.90 -3.62
CA ARG A 136 2.82 -9.28 -2.89
C ARG A 136 2.52 -9.16 -1.40
N ALA A 137 1.29 -8.84 -1.04
CA ALA A 137 0.85 -8.85 0.34
C ALA A 137 0.96 -10.27 0.92
N ALA A 138 0.54 -11.30 0.18
CA ALA A 138 0.70 -12.69 0.55
C ALA A 138 2.18 -13.08 0.71
N GLU A 139 3.04 -12.71 -0.24
CA GLU A 139 4.49 -12.96 -0.16
C GLU A 139 5.14 -12.25 1.03
N ASN A 140 4.72 -11.01 1.34
CA ASN A 140 5.18 -10.27 2.51
C ASN A 140 4.70 -10.91 3.82
N VAL A 141 3.44 -11.37 3.84
CA VAL A 141 2.87 -12.12 4.97
C VAL A 141 3.63 -13.42 5.18
N ASP A 142 3.83 -14.22 4.13
CA ASP A 142 4.56 -15.48 4.18
C ASP A 142 6.00 -15.28 4.69
N ARG A 143 6.68 -14.24 4.19
CA ARG A 143 8.03 -13.88 4.65
C ARG A 143 8.05 -13.46 6.12
N ALA A 144 7.10 -12.61 6.54
CA ALA A 144 7.01 -12.16 7.92
C ALA A 144 6.69 -13.33 8.87
N MET A 145 5.82 -14.24 8.45
CA MET A 145 5.45 -15.43 9.21
C MET A 145 6.62 -16.40 9.36
N ALA A 146 7.36 -16.66 8.28
CA ALA A 146 8.56 -17.50 8.33
C ALA A 146 9.62 -16.92 9.30
N GLU A 147 9.79 -15.60 9.33
CA GLU A 147 10.71 -14.96 10.27
C GLU A 147 10.20 -15.03 11.71
N ILE A 148 8.90 -14.86 11.95
CA ILE A 148 8.30 -15.05 13.28
C ILE A 148 8.50 -16.49 13.78
N GLU A 149 8.28 -17.49 12.93
CA GLU A 149 8.50 -18.90 13.27
C GLU A 149 9.98 -19.18 13.57
N ARG A 150 10.90 -18.64 12.77
CA ARG A 150 12.33 -18.75 13.00
C ARG A 150 12.73 -18.16 14.37
N LEU A 151 12.23 -16.96 14.69
CA LEU A 151 12.49 -16.31 15.97
C LEU A 151 11.88 -17.10 17.14
N ARG A 152 10.69 -17.70 16.97
CA ARG A 152 10.08 -18.59 17.98
C ARG A 152 10.93 -19.84 18.20
N ALA A 153 11.43 -20.47 17.13
CA ALA A 153 12.30 -21.64 17.21
C ALA A 153 13.63 -21.33 17.89
N GLU A 154 14.25 -20.18 17.59
CA GLU A 154 15.50 -19.76 18.22
C GLU A 154 15.33 -19.48 19.72
N ARG A 155 14.21 -18.85 20.11
CA ARG A 155 13.86 -18.64 21.52
C ARG A 155 13.64 -19.96 22.27
N ALA A 156 12.90 -20.90 21.67
CA ALA A 156 12.69 -22.23 22.25
C ALA A 156 14.00 -23.01 22.44
N ALA A 157 14.95 -22.90 21.48
CA ALA A 157 16.26 -23.53 21.58
C ALA A 157 17.17 -22.89 22.65
N LYS A 158 17.02 -21.59 22.92
CA LYS A 158 17.73 -20.89 24.01
C LYS A 158 17.15 -21.23 25.39
N ASP A 159 15.83 -21.41 25.50
CA ASP A 159 15.18 -21.78 26.76
C ASP A 159 15.42 -23.24 27.16
N GLY A 160 15.58 -24.16 26.21
CA GLY A 160 15.93 -25.57 26.48
C GLY A 160 17.40 -25.83 26.84
N LYS A 161 18.26 -24.81 26.82
CA LYS A 161 19.70 -24.88 27.15
C LYS A 161 20.03 -24.31 28.54
N LYS A 162 19.02 -23.98 29.33
CA LYS A 162 19.13 -23.44 30.69
C LYS A 162 18.71 -24.46 31.74
#